data_AF-A0A1Z9KK80-F1
#
_entry.id   AF-A0A1Z9KK80-F1
#
_cell.length_a   1.000
_cell.length_b   1.000
_cell.length_c   1.000
_cell.angle_alpha   90.00
_cell.angle_beta   90.00
_cell.angle_gamma   90.00
#
_symmetry.space_group_name_H-M   'P 1'
#
loop_
_entity.id
_entity.type
_entity.pdbx_description
1 polymer ?
#
loop_
_entity_poly.entity_id
_entity_poly.type
_entity_poly.pdbx_seq_one_letter_code
_entity_poly.pdbx_strand_id
1 'polypeptide(L)' 'MSPDEAEKMTYEAIKVGYRHIDTAEVYRNEKGVAEGIKKAISNNIVKRSDLFITTKV' A
#
# COMPACT_ATOMS: atom_id res chain seq x y z
N MET A 1 2.64 4.09 12.99
CA MET A 1 3.40 3.60 11.83
C MET A 1 3.86 4.80 11.03
N SER A 2 5.18 4.97 10.88
CA SER A 2 5.75 6.03 10.05
C SER A 2 5.47 5.79 8.57
N PRO A 3 5.65 6.80 7.68
CA PRO A 3 5.59 6.58 6.24
C PRO A 3 6.54 5.48 5.74
N ASP A 4 7.78 5.41 6.25
CA ASP A 4 8.76 4.40 5.85
C ASP A 4 8.33 2.99 6.26
N GLU A 5 7.76 2.85 7.46
CA GLU A 5 7.18 1.57 7.91
C GLU A 5 5.96 1.20 7.05
N ALA A 6 5.11 2.17 6.71
CA ALA A 6 3.93 1.95 5.88
C ALA A 6 4.30 1.50 4.46
N GLU A 7 5.35 2.06 3.86
CA GLU A 7 5.88 1.58 2.57
C GLU A 7 6.29 0.11 2.66
N LYS A 8 7.16 -0.21 3.64
CA LYS A 8 7.69 -1.56 3.80
C LYS A 8 6.58 -2.58 4.05
N MET A 9 5.66 -2.27 4.98
CA MET A 9 4.58 -3.19 5.34
C MET A 9 3.58 -3.36 4.19
N THR A 10 3.25 -2.30 3.47
CA THR A 10 2.35 -2.36 2.30
C THR A 10 2.95 -3.25 1.20
N TYR A 11 4.22 -3.05 0.88
CA TYR A 11 4.91 -3.87 -0.14
C TYR A 11 4.98 -5.35 0.25
N GLU A 12 5.34 -5.67 1.50
CA GLU A 12 5.40 -7.05 1.98
C GLU A 12 4.01 -7.70 2.05
N ALA A 13 2.97 -6.96 2.47
CA ALA A 13 1.59 -7.45 2.46
C ALA A 13 1.15 -7.86 1.04
N ILE A 14 1.45 -7.05 0.03
CA ILE A 14 1.12 -7.38 -1.36
C ILE A 14 1.88 -8.64 -1.83
N LYS A 15 3.16 -8.79 -1.47
CA LYS A 15 3.97 -9.98 -1.76
C LYS A 15 3.39 -11.26 -1.19
N VAL A 16 2.86 -11.22 0.03
CA VAL A 16 2.28 -12.41 0.67
C VAL A 16 0.84 -12.69 0.24
N GLY A 17 0.24 -11.82 -0.60
CA GLY A 17 -1.03 -12.08 -1.27
C GLY A 17 -2.18 -11.14 -0.93
N TYR A 18 -1.99 -10.14 -0.07
CA TYR A 18 -3.05 -9.16 0.22
C TYR A 18 -3.40 -8.34 -1.02
N ARG A 19 -4.69 -8.11 -1.22
CA ARG A 19 -5.26 -7.33 -2.33
C ARG A 19 -6.18 -6.21 -1.88
N HIS A 20 -6.44 -6.10 -0.58
CA HIS A 20 -7.19 -5.03 0.04
C HIS A 20 -6.27 -4.26 0.98
N ILE A 21 -6.15 -2.95 0.76
CA ILE A 21 -5.39 -2.03 1.61
C ILE A 21 -6.30 -0.95 2.15
N ASP A 22 -6.32 -0.83 3.47
CA ASP A 22 -7.06 0.21 4.18
C ASP A 22 -6.11 1.29 4.69
N THR A 23 -6.45 2.55 4.43
CA THR A 23 -5.70 3.72 4.91
C THR A 23 -6.65 4.86 5.32
N ALA A 24 -6.10 5.98 5.78
CA ALA A 24 -6.85 7.17 6.17
C ALA A 24 -5.93 8.39 6.24
N GLU A 25 -6.44 9.59 5.94
CA GLU A 25 -5.66 10.83 6.04
C GLU A 25 -5.08 11.03 7.45
N VAL A 26 -5.90 10.76 8.48
CA VAL A 26 -5.52 10.94 9.89
C VAL A 26 -4.34 10.06 10.32
N TYR A 27 -4.04 8.97 9.60
CA TYR A 27 -2.88 8.12 9.88
C TYR A 27 -1.55 8.78 9.49
N ARG A 28 -1.60 9.84 8.67
CA ARG A 28 -0.45 10.65 8.21
C ARG A 28 0.66 9.81 7.56
N ASN A 29 0.28 8.70 6.92
CA ASN A 29 1.22 7.76 6.31
C ASN A 29 0.80 7.28 4.90
N GLU A 30 -0.24 7.86 4.31
CA GLU A 30 -0.74 7.50 2.97
C GLU A 30 0.36 7.58 1.89
N LYS A 31 1.31 8.52 2.02
CA LYS A 31 2.46 8.60 1.12
C LYS A 31 3.29 7.30 1.14
N GLY A 32 3.53 6.74 2.32
CA GLY A 32 4.23 5.46 2.46
C GLY A 32 3.45 4.30 1.84
N VAL A 33 2.15 4.23 2.11
CA VAL A 33 1.25 3.25 1.49
C VAL A 33 1.32 3.32 -0.05
N ALA A 34 1.27 4.53 -0.61
CA ALA A 34 1.35 4.76 -2.05
C ALA A 34 2.69 4.30 -2.65
N GLU A 35 3.82 4.59 -2.00
CA GLU A 35 5.13 4.12 -2.46
C GLU A 35 5.24 2.59 -2.41
N GLY A 36 4.70 1.94 -1.37
CA GLY A 36 4.65 0.48 -1.26
C GLY A 36 3.85 -0.17 -2.40
N ILE A 37 2.68 0.41 -2.72
CA ILE A 37 1.84 -0.01 -3.85
C ILE A 37 2.57 0.19 -5.18
N LYS A 38 3.15 1.38 -5.39
CA LYS A 38 3.86 1.73 -6.62
C LYS A 38 5.02 0.76 -6.86
N LYS A 39 5.80 0.46 -5.82
CA LYS A 39 6.88 -0.52 -5.87
C LYS A 39 6.40 -1.92 -6.23
N ALA A 40 5.29 -2.38 -5.66
CA ALA A 40 4.72 -3.69 -5.99
C ALA A 40 4.26 -3.79 -7.45
N ILE A 41 3.67 -2.72 -7.98
CA ILE A 41 3.27 -2.61 -9.40
C ILE A 41 4.51 -2.57 -10.30
N SER A 42 5.51 -1.74 -9.97
CA SER A 42 6.76 -1.64 -10.74
C SER A 42 7.55 -2.95 -10.77
N ASN A 43 7.50 -3.74 -9.70
CA ASN A 43 8.11 -5.07 -9.63
C ASN A 43 7.23 -6.17 -10.27
N ASN A 44 6.13 -5.80 -10.92
CA ASN A 44 5.20 -6.69 -11.62
C ASN A 44 4.61 -7.81 -10.71
N ILE A 45 4.45 -7.52 -9.41
CA ILE A 45 3.87 -8.44 -8.41
C ILE A 45 2.35 -8.45 -8.52
N VAL A 46 1.76 -7.28 -8.82
CA VAL A 46 0.33 -7.06 -9.01
C VAL A 46 0.11 -5.97 -10.07
N LYS A 47 -1.06 -5.97 -10.70
CA LYS A 47 -1.58 -4.84 -11.47
C LYS A 47 -2.39 -3.93 -10.56
N ARG A 48 -2.59 -2.67 -10.98
CA ARG A 48 -3.48 -1.74 -10.25
C ARG A 48 -4.90 -2.30 -10.11
N SER A 49 -5.40 -3.02 -11.12
CA SER A 49 -6.72 -3.68 -11.12
C SER A 49 -6.88 -4.75 -10.04
N ASP A 50 -5.77 -5.29 -9.53
CA ASP A 50 -5.80 -6.36 -8.55
C ASP A 50 -5.95 -5.80 -7.13
N LEU A 51 -5.86 -4.47 -6.95
CA LEU A 51 -5.85 -3.82 -5.64
C LEU A 51 -7.17 -3.08 -5.38
N PHE A 52 -7.77 -3.38 -4.24
CA PHE A 52 -8.84 -2.60 -3.62
C PHE A 52 -8.23 -1.71 -2.53
N ILE A 53 -8.45 -0.40 -2.62
CA ILE A 53 -7.84 0.59 -1.71
C ILE A 53 -8.95 1.44 -1.12
N THR A 54 -9.02 1.52 0.21
CA THR A 54 -9.96 2.37 0.95
C THR A 54 -9.24 3.49 1.69
N THR A 55 -9.81 4.69 1.67
CA THR A 55 -9.37 5.82 2.53
C THR A 55 -10.57 6.46 3.22
N LYS A 56 -10.32 7.39 4.15
CA LYS A 56 -11.32 8.05 5.01
C LYS A 56 -10.97 9.53 5.13
N VAL A 57 -12.00 10.36 5.04
CA VAL A 57 -12.01 11.82 5.28
C VAL A 57 -12.47 12.15 6.70
#